data_AF-A0A9Q1DCU3-F1
#
_entry.id   AF-A0A9Q1DCU3-F1
#
_cell.length_a   1.000
_cell.length_b   1.000
_cell.length_c   1.000
_cell.angle_alpha   90.00
_cell.angle_beta   90.00
_cell.angle_gamma   90.00
#
_symmetry.space_group_name_H-M   'P 1'
#
loop_
_entity.id
_entity.type
_entity.pdbx_description
1 polymer ?
#
loop_
_entity_poly.entity_id
_entity_poly.type
_entity_poly.pdbx_seq_one_letter_code
_entity_poly.pdbx_strand_id
1 'polypeptide(L)'
;MKKVLSSLRSLLWCHWAMVRKKGSLILCGAFLFVAWNALLLLFLWGRPPIGRFGEVGGAEPGGREEWGAGRAGRGGGADLAGEVIRLAEEVESELETQKHLLKQIQSHRSLWERRKGKENQNQNQNGAENAQQVIAKSSQTSQGPPPPPVHEAQAGVAGEEPAGTASEGRPVAAATPPPAVIPILVIACDRVTVRRSLDKLIQYRPSAEQHPIIVSQDCGHADTARVIGSYGGQVTHLRQPDTADIRVRPEHRKFQGYYKIARHYRWALNQVFRVLAYDSVVIVEDDLEVAPDFFEYFRALYPILRSDPTLWCVSAWNDNGRDGLVDVGKPGLLYRTDFFPGLGWMLLSGLWAELEPKWPAAFWDDWMRQPDQRRDRSCVRPEVSRTITFGRKGVSLGQFFDQYLRYIRLNTEFVPFGRLDLSYLVRERYNERLEREVYGAPLVRVEELQQSGVLRGEGPFRVQYSSRDSFKVLARNLGVMDDLKSGVPRAGYRGVVSFLSRGRRVYLAPPPGWSHYDTSWS
;
A
#
# COMPACT_ATOMS: atom_id res chain seq x y z
N MET A 1 -87.44 -13.03 4.24
CA MET A 1 -86.76 -11.83 4.78
C MET A 1 -85.70 -12.10 5.86
N LYS A 2 -85.75 -13.17 6.68
CA LYS A 2 -84.70 -13.43 7.71
C LYS A 2 -83.35 -13.98 7.19
N LYS A 3 -83.29 -14.60 6.00
CA LYS A 3 -82.02 -15.10 5.40
C LYS A 3 -81.17 -14.03 4.70
N VAL A 4 -81.77 -12.89 4.32
CA VAL A 4 -81.05 -11.81 3.61
C VAL A 4 -80.32 -10.90 4.60
N LEU A 5 -80.86 -10.70 5.82
CA LEU A 5 -80.19 -9.90 6.86
C LEU A 5 -78.97 -10.60 7.50
N SER A 6 -78.92 -11.94 7.56
CA SER A 6 -77.74 -12.64 8.13
C SER A 6 -76.53 -12.65 7.18
N SER A 7 -76.79 -12.69 5.87
CA SER A 7 -75.74 -12.66 4.84
C SER A 7 -75.04 -11.30 4.77
N LEU A 8 -75.77 -10.20 4.94
CA LEU A 8 -75.21 -8.85 4.97
C LEU A 8 -74.39 -8.58 6.24
N ARG A 9 -74.81 -9.10 7.41
CA ARG A 9 -74.01 -9.00 8.66
C ARG A 9 -72.71 -9.81 8.60
N SER A 10 -72.71 -10.98 7.95
CA SER A 10 -71.52 -11.82 7.77
C SER A 10 -70.47 -11.17 6.85
N LEU A 11 -70.93 -10.57 5.74
CA LEU A 11 -70.05 -9.87 4.78
C LEU A 11 -69.44 -8.59 5.36
N LEU A 12 -70.21 -7.80 6.12
CA LEU A 12 -69.69 -6.63 6.82
C LEU A 12 -68.67 -7.02 7.91
N TRP A 13 -68.87 -8.14 8.61
CA TRP A 13 -67.94 -8.59 9.66
C TRP A 13 -66.62 -9.14 9.09
N CYS A 14 -66.67 -9.88 7.97
CA CYS A 14 -65.47 -10.34 7.25
C CYS A 14 -64.67 -9.16 6.65
N HIS A 15 -65.35 -8.13 6.14
CA HIS A 15 -64.66 -6.95 5.61
C HIS A 15 -64.01 -6.12 6.72
N TRP A 16 -64.68 -5.97 7.87
CA TRP A 16 -64.14 -5.26 9.04
C TRP A 16 -62.97 -6.01 9.70
N ALA A 17 -63.01 -7.35 9.74
CA ALA A 17 -61.93 -8.19 10.26
C ALA A 17 -60.68 -8.20 9.35
N MET A 18 -60.85 -8.13 8.02
CA MET A 18 -59.72 -7.98 7.08
C MET A 18 -59.07 -6.58 7.14
N VAL A 19 -59.86 -5.52 7.30
CA VAL A 19 -59.35 -4.14 7.42
C VAL A 19 -58.58 -3.97 8.73
N ARG A 20 -59.03 -4.59 9.83
CA ARG A 20 -58.37 -4.54 11.14
C ARG A 20 -57.02 -5.28 11.19
N LYS A 21 -56.85 -6.38 10.42
CA LYS A 21 -55.56 -7.09 10.31
C LYS A 21 -54.54 -6.36 9.44
N LYS A 22 -54.96 -5.70 8.36
CA LYS A 22 -54.06 -4.88 7.51
C LYS A 22 -53.66 -3.58 8.20
N GLY A 23 -54.57 -2.93 8.93
CA GLY A 23 -54.26 -1.75 9.74
C GLY A 23 -53.23 -2.04 10.85
N SER A 24 -53.30 -3.21 11.48
CA SER A 24 -52.33 -3.64 12.52
C SER A 24 -50.91 -3.86 11.98
N LEU A 25 -50.77 -4.42 10.77
CA LEU A 25 -49.47 -4.59 10.11
C LEU A 25 -48.86 -3.26 9.65
N ILE A 26 -49.70 -2.34 9.16
CA ILE A 26 -49.25 -1.00 8.77
C ILE A 26 -48.85 -0.18 10.00
N LEU A 27 -49.62 -0.26 11.11
CA LEU A 27 -49.24 0.36 12.37
C LEU A 27 -47.96 -0.25 12.96
N CYS A 28 -47.79 -1.56 12.88
CA CYS A 28 -46.58 -2.23 13.34
C CYS A 28 -45.35 -1.84 12.49
N GLY A 29 -45.51 -1.75 11.17
CA GLY A 29 -44.47 -1.25 10.25
C GLY A 29 -44.13 0.23 10.51
N ALA A 30 -45.13 1.08 10.73
CA ALA A 30 -44.93 2.48 11.08
C ALA A 30 -44.24 2.64 12.45
N PHE A 31 -44.61 1.83 13.44
CA PHE A 31 -43.99 1.84 14.75
C PHE A 31 -42.54 1.37 14.69
N LEU A 32 -42.24 0.30 13.93
CA LEU A 32 -40.87 -0.16 13.69
C LEU A 32 -40.05 0.89 12.94
N PHE A 33 -40.64 1.59 11.97
CA PHE A 33 -39.97 2.66 11.24
C PHE A 33 -39.67 3.85 12.15
N VAL A 34 -40.63 4.28 12.98
CA VAL A 34 -40.42 5.37 13.95
C VAL A 34 -39.42 4.97 15.02
N ALA A 35 -39.49 3.74 15.55
CA ALA A 35 -38.54 3.22 16.52
C ALA A 35 -37.13 3.11 15.92
N TRP A 36 -36.99 2.68 14.66
CA TRP A 36 -35.73 2.63 13.94
C TRP A 36 -35.14 4.02 13.70
N ASN A 37 -35.96 5.00 13.32
CA ASN A 37 -35.53 6.39 13.16
C ASN A 37 -35.22 7.06 14.50
N ALA A 38 -35.92 6.73 15.58
CA ALA A 38 -35.60 7.19 16.92
C ALA A 38 -34.28 6.58 17.44
N LEU A 39 -34.01 5.31 17.13
CA LEU A 39 -32.72 4.66 17.41
C LEU A 39 -31.58 5.28 16.59
N LEU A 40 -31.83 5.60 15.31
CA LEU A 40 -30.88 6.35 14.48
C LEU A 40 -30.63 7.74 15.04
N LEU A 41 -31.68 8.46 15.45
CA LEU A 41 -31.54 9.78 16.08
C LEU A 41 -30.78 9.67 17.40
N LEU A 42 -31.07 8.71 18.27
CA LEU A 42 -30.31 8.50 19.52
C LEU A 42 -28.86 8.07 19.25
N PHE A 43 -28.62 7.26 18.22
CA PHE A 43 -27.28 6.88 17.77
C PHE A 43 -26.50 8.07 17.18
N LEU A 44 -27.19 9.03 16.56
CA LEU A 44 -26.62 10.26 16.03
C LEU A 44 -26.47 11.36 17.10
N TRP A 45 -27.37 11.42 18.09
CA TRP A 45 -27.35 12.38 19.21
C TRP A 45 -26.37 11.97 20.32
N GLY A 46 -26.11 10.67 20.45
CA GLY A 46 -25.06 10.12 21.32
C GLY A 46 -23.64 10.29 20.76
N ARG A 47 -23.51 10.86 19.55
CA ARG A 47 -22.19 11.30 19.05
C ARG A 47 -21.92 12.71 19.61
N PRO A 48 -20.74 12.96 20.20
CA PRO A 48 -20.29 14.33 20.39
C PRO A 48 -20.33 15.04 19.03
N PRO A 49 -20.56 16.37 18.99
CA PRO A 49 -20.65 17.10 17.74
C PRO A 49 -19.48 16.71 16.84
N ILE A 50 -19.79 16.31 15.61
CA ILE A 50 -18.79 16.10 14.55
C ILE A 50 -18.15 17.47 14.35
N GLY A 51 -17.08 17.72 15.10
CA GLY A 51 -16.26 18.90 14.94
C GLY A 51 -15.68 18.90 13.53
N ARG A 52 -15.88 20.02 12.82
CA ARG A 52 -15.09 20.50 11.67
C ARG A 52 -14.15 19.45 11.06
N PHE A 53 -14.63 18.72 10.05
CA PHE A 53 -13.75 18.10 9.06
C PHE A 53 -13.42 19.15 8.00
N GLY A 54 -12.49 20.03 8.34
CA GLY A 54 -12.04 21.13 7.50
C GLY A 54 -11.05 22.06 8.20
N GLU A 55 -10.37 21.59 9.23
CA GLU A 55 -9.28 22.32 9.91
C GLU A 55 -8.54 21.37 10.86
N VAL A 56 -8.06 20.24 10.33
CA VAL A 56 -6.98 19.49 10.95
C VAL A 56 -5.98 19.18 9.85
N GLY A 57 -5.26 20.22 9.42
CA GLY A 57 -3.85 20.00 9.11
C GLY A 57 -3.25 19.32 10.33
N GLY A 58 -2.45 18.28 10.13
CA GLY A 58 -1.74 17.61 11.21
C GLY A 58 -0.88 18.63 11.94
N ALA A 59 -1.42 19.21 13.01
CA ALA A 59 -0.66 20.02 13.94
C ALA A 59 0.29 19.07 14.64
N GLU A 60 1.58 19.21 14.32
CA GLU A 60 2.68 18.55 14.99
C GLU A 60 2.65 18.88 16.50
N PRO A 61 2.60 17.90 17.41
CA PRO A 61 2.98 18.13 18.80
C PRO A 61 4.49 17.91 18.91
N GLY A 62 5.26 18.86 18.37
CA GLY A 62 6.73 18.78 18.34
C GLY A 62 7.48 20.12 18.31
N GLY A 63 6.79 21.25 18.10
CA GLY A 63 7.40 22.58 18.16
C GLY A 63 7.70 22.99 19.60
N ARG A 64 8.99 23.18 19.92
CA ARG A 64 9.40 24.01 21.07
C ARG A 64 8.86 25.41 20.83
N GLU A 65 8.05 25.93 21.74
CA GLU A 65 7.90 27.37 21.89
C GLU A 65 7.53 27.75 23.33
N GLU A 66 8.33 28.67 23.83
CA GLU A 66 8.35 29.28 25.14
C GLU A 66 7.31 30.42 25.17
N TRP A 67 6.62 30.57 26.29
CA TRP A 67 5.44 31.43 26.40
C TRP A 67 5.76 32.94 26.33
N GLY A 68 5.10 33.66 25.42
CA GLY A 68 4.92 35.11 25.45
C GLY A 68 3.43 35.46 25.30
N ALA A 69 2.84 36.09 26.31
CA ALA A 69 1.41 36.41 26.40
C ALA A 69 1.00 37.65 25.57
N GLY A 70 -0.21 37.65 24.98
CA GLY A 70 -0.80 38.86 24.36
C GLY A 70 -2.17 38.74 23.68
N ARG A 71 -3.23 39.13 24.40
CA ARG A 71 -4.55 39.73 24.02
C ARG A 71 -5.18 39.61 22.60
N ALA A 72 -6.44 39.11 22.64
CA ALA A 72 -7.73 39.72 22.21
C ALA A 72 -8.17 39.82 20.72
N GLY A 73 -9.43 39.41 20.46
CA GLY A 73 -10.24 39.90 19.31
C GLY A 73 -11.52 39.09 19.01
N ARG A 74 -12.71 39.72 19.06
CA ARG A 74 -14.08 39.18 18.88
C ARG A 74 -14.50 39.04 17.41
N GLY A 75 -15.46 38.14 17.13
CA GLY A 75 -16.41 38.26 16.02
C GLY A 75 -17.13 36.96 15.62
N GLY A 76 -18.36 36.74 16.07
CA GLY A 76 -19.20 35.60 15.65
C GLY A 76 -20.67 36.01 15.58
N GLY A 77 -21.33 35.73 14.46
CA GLY A 77 -22.77 35.98 14.33
C GLY A 77 -23.41 35.87 12.94
N ALA A 78 -22.66 35.71 11.84
CA ALA A 78 -23.24 35.77 10.48
C ALA A 78 -23.19 34.46 9.65
N ASP A 79 -22.65 33.35 10.16
CA ASP A 79 -22.29 32.20 9.30
C ASP A 79 -23.23 30.97 9.41
N LEU A 80 -24.13 30.95 10.39
CA LEU A 80 -24.90 29.73 10.69
C LEU A 80 -26.00 29.43 9.66
N ALA A 81 -26.64 30.46 9.12
CA ALA A 81 -27.73 30.29 8.15
C ALA A 81 -27.21 29.83 6.78
N GLY A 82 -26.02 30.29 6.38
CA GLY A 82 -25.36 29.86 5.15
C GLY A 82 -24.88 28.41 5.22
N GLU A 83 -24.33 27.99 6.36
CA GLU A 83 -23.93 26.60 6.59
C GLU A 83 -25.12 25.63 6.55
N VAL A 84 -26.26 26.00 7.13
CA VAL A 84 -27.47 25.14 7.14
C VAL A 84 -28.03 24.96 5.73
N ILE A 85 -28.06 26.01 4.91
CA ILE A 85 -28.52 25.93 3.52
C ILE A 85 -27.59 25.02 2.70
N ARG A 86 -26.27 25.18 2.86
CA ARG A 86 -25.27 24.36 2.16
C ARG A 86 -25.35 22.89 2.54
N LEU A 87 -25.57 22.58 3.82
CA LEU A 87 -25.78 21.21 4.30
C LEU A 87 -27.07 20.59 3.73
N ALA A 88 -28.13 21.39 3.58
CA ALA A 88 -29.38 20.91 2.99
C ALA A 88 -29.20 20.54 1.50
N GLU A 89 -28.49 21.38 0.73
CA GLU A 89 -28.19 21.12 -0.69
C GLU A 89 -27.28 19.89 -0.87
N GLU A 90 -26.29 19.71 0.01
CA GLU A 90 -25.37 18.56 -0.03
C GLU A 90 -26.11 17.25 0.27
N VAL A 91 -27.02 17.26 1.26
CA VAL A 91 -27.88 16.12 1.59
C VAL A 91 -28.83 15.78 0.44
N GLU A 92 -29.41 16.79 -0.22
CA GLU A 92 -30.30 16.59 -1.37
C GLU A 92 -29.56 15.95 -2.56
N SER A 93 -28.31 16.37 -2.81
CA SER A 93 -27.47 15.80 -3.87
C SER A 93 -27.10 14.33 -3.61
N GLU A 94 -26.82 13.97 -2.36
CA GLU A 94 -26.55 12.60 -1.93
C GLU A 94 -27.81 11.73 -2.04
N LEU A 95 -28.97 12.29 -1.69
CA LEU A 95 -30.25 11.59 -1.80
C LEU A 95 -30.58 11.23 -3.26
N GLU A 96 -30.35 12.15 -4.20
CA GLU A 96 -30.54 11.89 -5.63
C GLU A 96 -29.52 10.88 -6.18
N THR A 97 -28.28 10.91 -5.69
CA THR A 97 -27.25 9.91 -6.03
C THR A 97 -27.66 8.51 -5.56
N GLN A 98 -28.15 8.39 -4.33
CA GLN A 98 -28.66 7.13 -3.78
C GLN A 98 -29.89 6.61 -4.55
N LYS A 99 -30.78 7.51 -4.97
CA LYS A 99 -31.93 7.17 -5.80
C LYS A 99 -31.52 6.69 -7.18
N HIS A 100 -30.46 7.26 -7.78
CA HIS A 100 -29.89 6.79 -9.04
C HIS A 100 -29.27 5.39 -8.90
N LEU A 101 -28.49 5.16 -7.84
CA LEU A 101 -27.91 3.85 -7.51
C LEU A 101 -28.99 2.79 -7.29
N LEU A 102 -30.07 3.11 -6.57
CA LEU A 102 -31.20 2.19 -6.37
C LEU A 102 -31.89 1.82 -7.69
N LYS A 103 -32.05 2.79 -8.61
CA LYS A 103 -32.58 2.52 -9.96
C LYS A 103 -31.65 1.61 -10.77
N GLN A 104 -30.33 1.80 -10.68
CA GLN A 104 -29.35 0.92 -11.33
C GLN A 104 -29.37 -0.51 -10.74
N ILE A 105 -29.49 -0.63 -9.42
CA ILE A 105 -29.60 -1.95 -8.77
C ILE A 105 -30.90 -2.66 -9.19
N GLN A 106 -32.02 -1.93 -9.27
CA GLN A 106 -33.29 -2.49 -9.75
C GLN A 106 -33.22 -2.92 -11.21
N SER A 107 -32.57 -2.15 -12.09
CA SER A 107 -32.42 -2.53 -13.50
C SER A 107 -31.54 -3.78 -13.65
N HIS A 108 -30.48 -3.90 -12.86
CA HIS A 108 -29.60 -5.07 -12.85
C HIS A 108 -30.29 -6.32 -12.28
N ARG A 109 -31.21 -6.17 -11.32
CA ARG A 109 -32.00 -7.30 -10.79
C ARG A 109 -32.85 -7.98 -11.88
N SER A 110 -33.42 -7.21 -12.81
CA SER A 110 -34.19 -7.76 -13.93
C SER A 110 -33.32 -8.57 -14.91
N LEU A 111 -32.05 -8.16 -15.09
CA LEU A 111 -31.06 -8.86 -15.91
C LEU A 111 -30.56 -10.14 -15.22
N TRP A 112 -30.39 -10.11 -13.90
CA TRP A 112 -30.02 -11.28 -13.10
C TRP A 112 -31.10 -12.36 -13.10
N GLU A 113 -32.38 -11.99 -12.95
CA GLU A 113 -33.52 -12.90 -13.05
C GLU A 113 -33.59 -13.57 -14.44
N ARG A 114 -33.36 -12.81 -15.53
CA ARG A 114 -33.29 -13.34 -16.90
C ARG A 114 -32.12 -14.30 -17.13
N ARG A 115 -30.99 -14.07 -16.47
CA ARG A 115 -29.79 -14.92 -16.58
C ARG A 115 -29.97 -16.24 -15.82
N LYS A 116 -30.58 -16.18 -14.64
CA LYS A 116 -30.94 -17.36 -13.83
C LYS A 116 -31.95 -18.27 -14.52
N GLY A 117 -32.91 -17.69 -15.26
CA GLY A 117 -33.86 -18.45 -16.09
C GLY A 117 -33.19 -19.21 -17.24
N LYS A 118 -32.14 -18.64 -17.85
CA LYS A 118 -31.37 -19.29 -18.93
C LYS A 118 -30.42 -20.38 -18.42
N GLU A 119 -29.83 -20.20 -17.24
CA GLU A 119 -28.98 -21.22 -16.60
C GLU A 119 -29.79 -22.46 -16.19
N ASN A 120 -31.03 -22.28 -15.70
CA ASN A 120 -31.91 -23.41 -15.38
C ASN A 120 -32.40 -24.18 -16.62
N GLN A 121 -32.50 -23.55 -17.80
CA GLN A 121 -32.82 -24.26 -19.05
C GLN A 121 -31.64 -25.05 -19.61
N ASN A 122 -30.41 -24.52 -19.52
CA ASN A 122 -29.21 -25.24 -19.97
C ASN A 122 -28.84 -26.43 -19.07
N GLN A 123 -29.14 -26.39 -17.77
CA GLN A 123 -28.92 -27.54 -16.88
C GLN A 123 -29.88 -28.71 -17.18
N ASN A 124 -31.11 -28.44 -17.63
CA ASN A 124 -32.07 -29.49 -17.98
C ASN A 124 -31.76 -30.18 -19.34
N GLN A 125 -31.04 -29.52 -20.26
CA GLN A 125 -30.59 -30.15 -21.51
C GLN A 125 -29.33 -31.00 -21.32
N ASN A 126 -28.36 -30.52 -20.53
CA ASN A 126 -27.11 -31.26 -20.28
C ASN A 126 -27.30 -32.50 -19.37
N GLY A 127 -28.42 -32.56 -18.62
CA GLY A 127 -28.78 -33.74 -17.81
C GLY A 127 -29.30 -34.93 -18.63
N ALA A 128 -29.81 -34.70 -19.85
CA ALA A 128 -30.33 -35.76 -20.71
C ALA A 128 -29.22 -36.44 -21.54
N GLU A 129 -28.16 -35.72 -21.93
CA GLU A 129 -27.06 -36.26 -22.75
C GLU A 129 -26.03 -37.06 -21.92
N ASN A 130 -25.84 -36.75 -20.63
CA ASN A 130 -24.89 -37.45 -19.76
C ASN A 130 -25.39 -38.81 -19.23
N ALA A 131 -26.68 -39.14 -19.41
CA ALA A 131 -27.24 -40.45 -19.03
C ALA A 131 -26.95 -41.55 -20.07
N GLN A 132 -26.48 -41.19 -21.27
CA GLN A 132 -26.19 -42.14 -22.37
C GLN A 132 -24.71 -42.46 -22.60
N GLN A 133 -23.77 -41.79 -21.92
CA GLN A 133 -22.33 -42.07 -22.06
C GLN A 133 -21.70 -42.90 -20.92
N VAL A 134 -22.42 -43.17 -19.83
CA VAL A 134 -21.88 -43.92 -18.68
C VAL A 134 -22.02 -45.45 -18.82
N ILE A 135 -22.74 -45.95 -19.83
CA ILE A 135 -22.95 -47.39 -20.05
C ILE A 135 -21.85 -48.03 -20.94
N ALA A 136 -20.92 -47.26 -21.52
CA ALA A 136 -19.99 -47.75 -22.54
C ALA A 136 -18.49 -47.86 -22.16
N LYS A 137 -18.10 -47.71 -20.88
CA LYS A 137 -16.70 -47.86 -20.46
C LYS A 137 -16.54 -48.62 -19.15
N SER A 138 -16.95 -49.88 -19.13
CA SER A 138 -16.47 -50.87 -18.15
C SER A 138 -16.03 -52.13 -18.89
N SER A 139 -14.82 -52.13 -19.46
CA SER A 139 -14.08 -53.30 -19.96
C SER A 139 -12.64 -52.90 -20.30
N GLN A 140 -11.65 -53.73 -19.95
CA GLN A 140 -10.18 -53.64 -20.16
C GLN A 140 -9.42 -52.91 -19.02
N THR A 141 -8.84 -53.55 -17.98
CA THR A 141 -7.89 -54.67 -17.77
C THR A 141 -6.39 -54.30 -17.86
N SER A 142 -5.73 -54.34 -16.68
CA SER A 142 -4.32 -54.60 -16.30
C SER A 142 -3.13 -54.38 -17.26
N GLN A 143 -2.10 -53.67 -16.78
CA GLN A 143 -0.70 -54.16 -16.59
C GLN A 143 0.21 -53.04 -16.01
N GLY A 144 1.11 -53.39 -15.08
CA GLY A 144 2.02 -52.47 -14.38
C GLY A 144 3.43 -52.36 -15.00
N PRO A 145 4.25 -51.36 -14.61
CA PRO A 145 5.55 -51.07 -15.24
C PRO A 145 6.76 -51.72 -14.52
N PRO A 146 7.88 -51.99 -15.23
CA PRO A 146 9.14 -52.46 -14.64
C PRO A 146 10.10 -51.31 -14.25
N PRO A 147 11.14 -51.56 -13.41
CA PRO A 147 12.04 -50.54 -12.87
C PRO A 147 13.30 -50.29 -13.74
N PRO A 148 14.04 -49.17 -13.51
CA PRO A 148 15.23 -48.81 -14.29
C PRO A 148 16.53 -49.42 -13.72
N PRO A 149 17.60 -49.56 -14.54
CA PRO A 149 18.90 -50.07 -14.08
C PRO A 149 19.83 -48.98 -13.54
N VAL A 150 20.67 -49.42 -12.60
CA VAL A 150 21.72 -48.74 -11.87
C VAL A 150 23.05 -48.92 -12.61
N HIS A 151 23.89 -47.88 -12.69
CA HIS A 151 25.32 -48.04 -13.02
C HIS A 151 26.18 -47.36 -11.94
N GLU A 152 26.90 -48.20 -11.20
CA GLU A 152 27.96 -47.84 -10.27
C GLU A 152 29.30 -47.65 -10.98
N ALA A 153 30.12 -46.85 -10.33
CA ALA A 153 31.49 -46.50 -10.64
C ALA A 153 32.48 -47.66 -10.47
N GLN A 154 33.61 -47.60 -11.18
CA GLN A 154 34.87 -48.17 -10.72
C GLN A 154 36.05 -47.26 -11.05
N ALA A 155 36.99 -47.23 -10.11
CA ALA A 155 38.20 -46.43 -10.03
C ALA A 155 39.44 -47.19 -10.56
N GLY A 156 40.52 -46.44 -10.83
CA GLY A 156 41.89 -46.94 -11.08
C GLY A 156 42.82 -45.74 -11.36
N VAL A 157 43.56 -45.19 -10.38
CA VAL A 157 44.94 -45.52 -9.92
C VAL A 157 46.06 -44.81 -10.72
N ALA A 158 47.12 -44.46 -9.97
CA ALA A 158 48.15 -43.43 -10.13
C ALA A 158 49.35 -43.74 -11.08
N GLY A 159 50.18 -42.68 -11.27
CA GLY A 159 51.54 -42.66 -11.85
C GLY A 159 51.60 -41.74 -13.08
N GLU A 160 52.51 -40.79 -13.31
CA GLU A 160 53.84 -40.41 -12.79
C GLU A 160 54.11 -38.94 -13.22
N GLU A 161 55.00 -38.21 -12.52
CA GLU A 161 55.62 -36.96 -13.01
C GLU A 161 56.70 -37.24 -14.08
N PRO A 162 57.11 -36.23 -14.88
CA PRO A 162 58.33 -35.49 -14.49
C PRO A 162 58.30 -33.97 -14.77
N ALA A 163 58.88 -33.24 -13.82
CA ALA A 163 59.83 -32.12 -13.93
C ALA A 163 59.69 -31.06 -15.06
N GLY A 164 59.41 -29.83 -14.61
CA GLY A 164 60.28 -28.66 -14.85
C GLY A 164 60.04 -27.82 -16.11
N THR A 165 59.53 -26.60 -15.92
CA THR A 165 60.11 -25.36 -16.49
C THR A 165 59.38 -24.13 -15.91
N ALA A 166 60.15 -23.08 -15.73
CA ALA A 166 59.80 -21.81 -15.11
C ALA A 166 58.58 -21.13 -15.74
N SER A 167 57.72 -20.51 -14.91
CA SER A 167 56.83 -19.46 -15.38
C SER A 167 56.79 -18.30 -14.39
N GLU A 168 56.72 -17.12 -15.02
CA GLU A 168 56.96 -15.80 -14.48
C GLU A 168 55.89 -15.39 -13.47
N GLY A 169 56.24 -14.38 -12.66
CA GLY A 169 55.39 -13.83 -11.61
C GLY A 169 53.98 -13.51 -12.10
N ARG A 170 53.01 -14.29 -11.63
CA ARG A 170 51.58 -14.00 -11.77
C ARG A 170 51.27 -12.75 -10.95
N PRO A 171 50.61 -11.73 -11.49
CA PRO A 171 50.08 -10.65 -10.68
C PRO A 171 49.09 -11.26 -9.69
N VAL A 172 49.29 -10.97 -8.40
CA VAL A 172 48.34 -11.28 -7.34
C VAL A 172 47.02 -10.64 -7.74
N ALA A 173 46.08 -11.45 -8.23
CA ALA A 173 44.73 -11.01 -8.51
C ALA A 173 44.21 -10.41 -7.20
N ALA A 174 43.94 -9.11 -7.20
CA ALA A 174 43.28 -8.45 -6.08
C ALA A 174 42.03 -9.26 -5.77
N ALA A 175 42.01 -9.92 -4.60
CA ALA A 175 40.90 -10.75 -4.21
C ALA A 175 39.63 -9.91 -4.29
N THR A 176 38.69 -10.33 -5.14
CA THR A 176 37.39 -9.69 -5.24
C THR A 176 36.80 -9.64 -3.83
N PRO A 177 36.44 -8.45 -3.30
CA PRO A 177 35.89 -8.37 -1.96
C PRO A 177 34.67 -9.30 -1.86
N PRO A 178 34.48 -9.96 -0.71
CA PRO A 178 33.37 -10.87 -0.53
C PRO A 178 32.05 -10.13 -0.82
N PRO A 179 31.08 -10.80 -1.47
CA PRO A 179 29.80 -10.20 -1.80
C PRO A 179 29.11 -9.67 -0.53
N ALA A 180 28.55 -8.47 -0.62
CA ALA A 180 27.91 -7.81 0.53
C ALA A 180 26.73 -8.64 1.06
N VAL A 181 26.67 -8.79 2.39
CA VAL A 181 25.55 -9.40 3.08
C VAL A 181 24.51 -8.32 3.40
N ILE A 182 23.29 -8.48 2.89
CA ILE A 182 22.18 -7.54 3.08
C ILE A 182 21.04 -8.32 3.76
N PRO A 183 20.94 -8.29 5.11
CA PRO A 183 19.85 -8.94 5.82
C PRO A 183 18.48 -8.36 5.46
N ILE A 184 17.45 -9.20 5.58
CA ILE A 184 16.05 -8.80 5.54
C ILE A 184 15.51 -8.78 6.96
N LEU A 185 15.16 -7.61 7.49
CA LEU A 185 14.47 -7.47 8.76
C LEU A 185 12.97 -7.43 8.54
N VAL A 186 12.28 -8.50 8.96
CA VAL A 186 10.82 -8.57 8.97
C VAL A 186 10.29 -8.06 10.31
N ILE A 187 9.47 -7.02 10.28
CA ILE A 187 8.77 -6.48 11.45
C ILE A 187 7.41 -7.17 11.58
N ALA A 188 7.23 -7.97 12.63
CA ALA A 188 6.03 -8.75 12.89
C ALA A 188 5.45 -8.50 14.30
N CYS A 189 4.18 -8.81 14.50
CA CYS A 189 3.51 -8.65 15.79
C CYS A 189 2.53 -9.81 16.04
N ASP A 190 1.27 -9.65 15.64
CA ASP A 190 0.13 -10.50 16.03
C ASP A 190 -0.63 -11.08 14.83
N ARG A 191 -0.07 -10.96 13.61
CA ARG A 191 -0.70 -11.45 12.39
C ARG A 191 -0.08 -12.76 11.91
N VAL A 192 -0.82 -13.86 12.00
CA VAL A 192 -0.39 -15.18 11.47
C VAL A 192 -0.16 -15.16 9.94
N THR A 193 -0.72 -14.16 9.26
CA THR A 193 -0.50 -13.91 7.83
C THR A 193 0.93 -13.50 7.49
N VAL A 194 1.81 -13.27 8.48
CA VAL A 194 3.27 -13.18 8.26
C VAL A 194 3.80 -14.35 7.43
N ARG A 195 3.15 -15.51 7.50
CA ARG A 195 3.37 -16.66 6.60
C ARG A 195 3.44 -16.25 5.13
N ARG A 196 2.49 -15.46 4.64
CA ARG A 196 2.44 -15.01 3.24
C ARG A 196 3.67 -14.18 2.87
N SER A 197 4.11 -13.30 3.76
CA SER A 197 5.32 -12.49 3.55
C SER A 197 6.57 -13.37 3.52
N LEU A 198 6.73 -14.25 4.52
CA LEU A 198 7.89 -15.14 4.65
C LEU A 198 7.98 -16.15 3.51
N ASP A 199 6.86 -16.74 3.09
CA ASP A 199 6.81 -17.68 1.97
C ASP A 199 7.38 -17.04 0.70
N LYS A 200 7.05 -15.77 0.43
CA LYS A 200 7.51 -15.03 -0.75
C LYS A 200 8.96 -14.58 -0.65
N LEU A 201 9.37 -14.10 0.53
CA LEU A 201 10.77 -13.77 0.80
C LEU A 201 11.67 -14.99 0.62
N ILE A 202 11.28 -16.14 1.17
CA ILE A 202 12.04 -17.39 1.05
C ILE A 202 12.02 -17.91 -0.40
N GLN A 203 10.86 -17.88 -1.06
CA GLN A 203 10.69 -18.33 -2.45
C GLN A 203 11.66 -17.60 -3.40
N TYR A 204 11.83 -16.29 -3.26
CA TYR A 204 12.64 -15.48 -4.17
C TYR A 204 14.06 -15.21 -3.66
N ARG A 205 14.44 -15.70 -2.47
CA ARG A 205 15.77 -15.48 -1.89
C ARG A 205 16.84 -16.23 -2.69
N PRO A 206 17.84 -15.53 -3.27
CA PRO A 206 18.87 -16.19 -4.08
C PRO A 206 19.94 -16.90 -3.25
N SER A 207 20.21 -16.41 -2.03
CA SER A 207 21.18 -17.01 -1.11
C SER A 207 20.81 -16.68 0.34
N ALA A 208 20.81 -17.70 1.21
CA ALA A 208 20.58 -17.52 2.65
C ALA A 208 21.74 -16.81 3.35
N GLU A 209 22.96 -16.98 2.83
CA GLU A 209 24.18 -16.37 3.37
C GLU A 209 24.25 -14.88 3.04
N GLN A 210 23.88 -14.50 1.81
CA GLN A 210 23.89 -13.10 1.38
C GLN A 210 22.66 -12.32 1.85
N HIS A 211 21.54 -13.02 2.09
CA HIS A 211 20.28 -12.40 2.51
C HIS A 211 19.65 -13.16 3.69
N PRO A 212 20.29 -13.17 4.87
CA PRO A 212 19.72 -13.77 6.05
C PRO A 212 18.41 -13.04 6.42
N ILE A 213 17.36 -13.83 6.73
CA ILE A 213 16.06 -13.28 7.11
C ILE A 213 15.96 -13.28 8.63
N ILE A 214 15.77 -12.09 9.20
CA ILE A 214 15.62 -11.86 10.64
C ILE A 214 14.18 -11.41 10.87
N VAL A 215 13.41 -12.17 11.63
CA VAL A 215 12.04 -11.82 12.01
C VAL A 215 12.06 -11.28 13.43
N SER A 216 11.78 -10.00 13.58
CA SER A 216 11.62 -9.34 14.87
C SER A 216 10.13 -9.28 15.22
N GLN A 217 9.72 -10.05 16.22
CA GLN A 217 8.34 -10.16 16.67
C GLN A 217 8.09 -9.33 17.95
N ASP A 218 7.12 -8.41 17.92
CA ASP A 218 6.55 -7.75 19.10
C ASP A 218 5.28 -8.48 19.59
N CYS A 219 4.55 -7.87 20.52
CA CYS A 219 3.17 -8.21 20.93
C CYS A 219 3.01 -9.53 21.70
N GLY A 220 4.02 -10.41 21.69
CA GLY A 220 3.98 -11.69 22.41
C GLY A 220 2.92 -12.65 21.89
N HIS A 221 2.44 -12.47 20.66
CA HIS A 221 1.35 -13.29 20.11
C HIS A 221 1.82 -14.72 19.81
N ALA A 222 1.31 -15.69 20.59
CA ALA A 222 1.79 -17.07 20.55
C ALA A 222 1.58 -17.76 19.19
N ASP A 223 0.47 -17.47 18.50
CA ASP A 223 0.15 -18.13 17.22
C ASP A 223 1.06 -17.64 16.11
N THR A 224 1.33 -16.33 16.06
CA THR A 224 2.33 -15.75 15.15
C THR A 224 3.73 -16.29 15.47
N ALA A 225 4.07 -16.44 16.75
CA ALA A 225 5.34 -17.03 17.16
C ALA A 225 5.50 -18.48 16.68
N ARG A 226 4.43 -19.29 16.72
CA ARG A 226 4.42 -20.66 16.19
C ARG A 226 4.57 -20.69 14.67
N VAL A 227 3.90 -19.77 13.96
CA VAL A 227 4.07 -19.64 12.50
C VAL A 227 5.52 -19.31 12.16
N ILE A 228 6.12 -18.30 12.79
CA ILE A 228 7.51 -17.91 12.53
C ILE A 228 8.46 -19.07 12.88
N GLY A 229 8.26 -19.71 14.04
CA GLY A 229 9.07 -20.84 14.48
C GLY A 229 9.03 -22.04 13.54
N SER A 230 7.93 -22.23 12.80
CA SER A 230 7.79 -23.35 11.83
C SER A 230 8.75 -23.27 10.64
N TYR A 231 9.34 -22.11 10.36
CA TYR A 231 10.35 -21.95 9.30
C TYR A 231 11.75 -22.46 9.69
N GLY A 232 11.98 -22.78 10.96
CA GLY A 232 13.24 -23.35 11.44
C GLY A 232 14.46 -22.51 11.05
N GLY A 233 15.52 -23.17 10.59
CA GLY A 233 16.78 -22.51 10.20
C GLY A 233 16.71 -21.58 8.99
N GLN A 234 15.54 -21.42 8.35
CA GLN A 234 15.40 -20.47 7.24
C GLN A 234 15.35 -19.00 7.69
N VAL A 235 15.01 -18.77 8.98
CA VAL A 235 14.86 -17.44 9.58
C VAL A 235 15.49 -17.39 10.98
N THR A 236 15.94 -16.22 11.39
CA THR A 236 16.29 -15.93 12.79
C THR A 236 15.11 -15.25 13.47
N HIS A 237 14.55 -15.83 14.51
CA HIS A 237 13.40 -15.28 15.22
C HIS A 237 13.84 -14.53 16.49
N LEU A 238 13.71 -13.20 16.48
CA LEU A 238 13.95 -12.32 17.62
C LEU A 238 12.63 -11.89 18.25
N ARG A 239 12.60 -11.72 19.57
CA ARG A 239 11.40 -11.28 20.31
C ARG A 239 11.70 -9.98 21.05
N GLN A 240 10.91 -8.95 20.77
CA GLN A 240 10.99 -7.69 21.49
C GLN A 240 10.71 -7.96 22.98
N PRO A 241 11.59 -7.52 23.91
CA PRO A 241 11.52 -7.94 25.31
C PRO A 241 10.53 -7.14 26.18
N ASP A 242 10.23 -5.90 25.81
CA ASP A 242 9.32 -5.01 26.53
C ASP A 242 7.99 -4.87 25.78
N THR A 243 7.04 -5.73 26.10
CA THR A 243 5.67 -5.69 25.55
C THR A 243 4.71 -4.85 26.40
N ALA A 244 5.20 -4.16 27.43
CA ALA A 244 4.35 -3.40 28.34
C ALA A 244 3.68 -2.22 27.62
N ASP A 245 2.60 -1.73 28.22
CA ASP A 245 1.92 -0.53 27.74
C ASP A 245 2.76 0.73 27.98
N ILE A 246 2.84 1.56 26.94
CA ILE A 246 3.56 2.83 26.99
C ILE A 246 2.63 3.89 27.56
N ARG A 247 3.10 4.58 28.61
CA ARG A 247 2.36 5.73 29.17
C ARG A 247 2.34 6.86 28.14
N VAL A 248 1.14 7.16 27.64
CA VAL A 248 0.90 8.24 26.67
C VAL A 248 0.06 9.36 27.28
N ARG A 249 0.13 10.55 26.68
CA ARG A 249 -0.74 11.67 27.04
C ARG A 249 -2.21 11.33 26.75
N PRO A 250 -3.20 11.92 27.45
CA PRO A 250 -4.61 11.63 27.24
C PRO A 250 -5.07 11.74 25.78
N GLU A 251 -4.62 12.77 25.06
CA GLU A 251 -4.89 13.02 23.65
C GLU A 251 -4.35 11.92 22.71
N HIS A 252 -3.35 11.16 23.17
CA HIS A 252 -2.67 10.12 22.39
C HIS A 252 -3.10 8.70 22.76
N ARG A 253 -4.09 8.51 23.64
CA ARG A 253 -4.58 7.18 24.03
C ARG A 253 -4.98 6.31 22.83
N LYS A 254 -5.66 6.90 21.84
CA LYS A 254 -6.04 6.20 20.59
C LYS A 254 -4.86 5.82 19.69
N PHE A 255 -3.67 6.36 19.95
CA PHE A 255 -2.46 6.17 19.15
C PHE A 255 -1.41 5.28 19.83
N GLN A 256 -1.77 4.59 20.91
CA GLN A 256 -0.85 3.72 21.66
C GLN A 256 -0.14 2.69 20.77
N GLY A 257 -0.81 2.17 19.73
CA GLY A 257 -0.19 1.29 18.75
C GLY A 257 1.01 1.91 18.02
N TYR A 258 0.95 3.20 17.67
CA TYR A 258 2.07 3.91 17.01
C TYR A 258 3.28 4.08 17.93
N TYR A 259 3.06 4.21 19.24
CA TYR A 259 4.15 4.21 20.22
C TYR A 259 4.82 2.83 20.32
N LYS A 260 4.03 1.75 20.33
CA LYS A 260 4.56 0.38 20.33
C LYS A 260 5.36 0.09 19.05
N ILE A 261 4.85 0.48 17.88
CA ILE A 261 5.56 0.38 16.61
C ILE A 261 6.91 1.10 16.67
N ALA A 262 6.95 2.35 17.12
CA ALA A 262 8.21 3.12 17.18
C ALA A 262 9.22 2.48 18.15
N ARG A 263 8.76 1.99 19.31
CA ARG A 263 9.61 1.22 20.25
C ARG A 263 10.16 -0.05 19.59
N HIS A 264 9.32 -0.80 18.87
CA HIS A 264 9.70 -2.05 18.23
C HIS A 264 10.72 -1.84 17.11
N TYR A 265 10.50 -0.88 16.23
CA TYR A 265 11.45 -0.49 15.17
C TYR A 265 12.82 -0.15 15.75
N ARG A 266 12.86 0.68 16.81
CA ARG A 266 14.12 1.05 17.48
C ARG A 266 14.87 -0.17 18.01
N TRP A 267 14.17 -1.03 18.73
CA TRP A 267 14.79 -2.24 19.28
C TRP A 267 15.29 -3.18 18.18
N ALA A 268 14.47 -3.43 17.15
CA ALA A 268 14.81 -4.31 16.05
C ALA A 268 16.02 -3.82 15.25
N LEU A 269 16.10 -2.51 14.96
CA LEU A 269 17.24 -1.91 14.28
C LEU A 269 18.50 -1.94 15.15
N ASN A 270 18.38 -1.79 16.46
CA ASN A 270 19.50 -2.01 17.37
C ASN A 270 20.00 -3.45 17.36
N GLN A 271 19.12 -4.45 17.26
CA GLN A 271 19.57 -5.84 17.09
C GLN A 271 20.38 -5.99 15.80
N VAL A 272 19.91 -5.44 14.69
CA VAL A 272 20.61 -5.54 13.40
C VAL A 272 21.96 -4.82 13.40
N PHE A 273 22.00 -3.57 13.85
CA PHE A 273 23.17 -2.70 13.69
C PHE A 273 24.15 -2.74 14.87
N ARG A 274 23.66 -2.96 16.10
CA ARG A 274 24.52 -2.95 17.31
C ARG A 274 24.91 -4.34 17.77
N VAL A 275 24.00 -5.31 17.66
CA VAL A 275 24.24 -6.68 18.15
C VAL A 275 24.80 -7.56 17.04
N LEU A 276 24.12 -7.61 15.88
CA LEU A 276 24.51 -8.42 14.73
C LEU A 276 25.54 -7.71 13.83
N ALA A 277 25.77 -6.42 14.04
CA ALA A 277 26.78 -5.61 13.38
C ALA A 277 26.74 -5.65 11.83
N TYR A 278 25.54 -5.73 11.25
CA TYR A 278 25.38 -5.59 9.80
C TYR A 278 25.57 -4.13 9.36
N ASP A 279 26.09 -3.92 8.15
CA ASP A 279 26.29 -2.56 7.59
C ASP A 279 25.04 -1.98 6.93
N SER A 280 24.07 -2.82 6.59
CA SER A 280 22.83 -2.42 5.95
C SER A 280 21.72 -3.41 6.27
N VAL A 281 20.48 -3.04 5.98
CA VAL A 281 19.32 -3.94 6.10
C VAL A 281 18.20 -3.48 5.19
N VAL A 282 17.45 -4.44 4.64
CA VAL A 282 16.15 -4.18 4.01
C VAL A 282 15.04 -4.50 5.01
N ILE A 283 14.19 -3.54 5.29
CA ILE A 283 13.07 -3.66 6.23
C ILE A 283 11.78 -3.98 5.47
N VAL A 284 11.06 -5.00 5.93
CA VAL A 284 9.79 -5.47 5.37
C VAL A 284 8.79 -5.64 6.52
N GLU A 285 7.59 -5.09 6.41
CA GLU A 285 6.53 -5.37 7.40
C GLU A 285 5.83 -6.71 7.10
N ASP A 286 5.27 -7.36 8.12
CA ASP A 286 4.66 -8.69 8.03
C ASP A 286 3.43 -8.78 7.11
N ASP A 287 2.92 -7.65 6.63
CA ASP A 287 1.84 -7.56 5.65
C ASP A 287 2.26 -7.23 4.22
N LEU A 288 3.57 -7.28 3.93
CA LEU A 288 4.10 -7.06 2.60
C LEU A 288 4.37 -8.37 1.86
N GLU A 289 3.98 -8.42 0.60
CA GLU A 289 4.40 -9.42 -0.37
C GLU A 289 5.42 -8.81 -1.33
N VAL A 290 6.49 -9.56 -1.63
CA VAL A 290 7.63 -9.11 -2.45
C VAL A 290 7.57 -9.64 -3.88
N ALA A 291 8.13 -8.88 -4.82
CA ALA A 291 8.25 -9.23 -6.23
C ALA A 291 9.39 -10.25 -6.50
N PRO A 292 9.37 -10.96 -7.64
CA PRO A 292 10.42 -11.93 -8.00
C PRO A 292 11.83 -11.35 -8.09
N ASP A 293 11.97 -10.06 -8.43
CA ASP A 293 13.23 -9.35 -8.55
C ASP A 293 13.58 -8.50 -7.31
N PHE A 294 12.89 -8.69 -6.18
CA PHE A 294 13.09 -7.89 -4.96
C PHE A 294 14.55 -7.89 -4.47
N PHE A 295 15.17 -9.07 -4.38
CA PHE A 295 16.57 -9.19 -3.94
C PHE A 295 17.55 -8.62 -4.97
N GLU A 296 17.29 -8.84 -6.26
CA GLU A 296 18.09 -8.30 -7.36
C GLU A 296 18.07 -6.76 -7.37
N TYR A 297 16.90 -6.16 -7.13
CA TYR A 297 16.70 -4.73 -7.01
C TYR A 297 17.56 -4.10 -5.90
N PHE A 298 17.48 -4.63 -4.67
CA PHE A 298 18.27 -4.09 -3.55
C PHE A 298 19.77 -4.33 -3.71
N ARG A 299 20.16 -5.50 -4.19
CA ARG A 299 21.58 -5.84 -4.40
C ARG A 299 22.22 -4.92 -5.44
N ALA A 300 21.52 -4.60 -6.53
CA ALA A 300 22.02 -3.70 -7.56
C ALA A 300 22.10 -2.24 -7.10
N LEU A 301 21.20 -1.80 -6.20
CA LEU A 301 21.15 -0.42 -5.71
C LEU A 301 21.98 -0.16 -4.45
N TYR A 302 22.40 -1.21 -3.75
CA TYR A 302 23.24 -1.09 -2.56
C TYR A 302 24.56 -0.31 -2.82
N PRO A 303 25.33 -0.58 -3.90
CA PRO A 303 26.52 0.20 -4.21
C PRO A 303 26.23 1.69 -4.41
N ILE A 304 25.11 2.02 -5.08
CA ILE A 304 24.70 3.40 -5.33
C ILE A 304 24.34 4.10 -4.03
N LEU A 305 23.54 3.46 -3.16
CA LEU A 305 23.20 3.99 -1.84
C LEU A 305 24.44 4.22 -0.97
N ARG A 306 25.45 3.35 -1.06
CA ARG A 306 26.72 3.51 -0.33
C ARG A 306 27.60 4.64 -0.88
N SER A 307 27.61 4.84 -2.19
CA SER A 307 28.50 5.82 -2.83
C SER A 307 27.93 7.25 -2.89
N ASP A 308 26.60 7.40 -2.92
CA ASP A 308 25.94 8.69 -3.08
C ASP A 308 25.39 9.19 -1.72
N PRO A 309 26.07 10.13 -1.03
CA PRO A 309 25.64 10.64 0.29
C PRO A 309 24.33 11.46 0.23
N THR A 310 23.87 11.76 -0.97
CA THR A 310 22.63 12.49 -1.22
C THR A 310 21.43 11.54 -1.24
N LEU A 311 21.68 10.23 -1.23
CA LEU A 311 20.70 9.21 -0.96
C LEU A 311 20.76 8.79 0.51
N TRP A 312 19.60 8.43 1.05
CA TRP A 312 19.51 7.86 2.40
C TRP A 312 18.71 6.57 2.47
N CYS A 313 17.98 6.23 1.40
CA CYS A 313 17.29 4.95 1.33
C CYS A 313 17.07 4.47 -0.11
N VAL A 314 16.73 3.19 -0.23
CA VAL A 314 16.13 2.62 -1.44
C VAL A 314 14.78 2.05 -1.00
N SER A 315 13.69 2.40 -1.66
CA SER A 315 12.36 1.83 -1.38
C SER A 315 11.89 0.99 -2.56
N ALA A 316 11.19 -0.09 -2.27
CA ALA A 316 10.50 -0.95 -3.22
C ALA A 316 9.12 -0.39 -3.62
N TRP A 317 8.69 0.72 -3.03
CA TRP A 317 7.34 1.24 -3.18
C TRP A 317 7.26 2.47 -4.08
N ASN A 318 6.28 2.48 -4.97
CA ASN A 318 5.80 3.67 -5.67
C ASN A 318 4.45 4.09 -5.08
N ASP A 319 4.38 5.24 -4.39
CA ASP A 319 3.14 5.77 -3.82
C ASP A 319 2.02 5.95 -4.86
N ASN A 320 2.37 6.27 -6.11
CA ASN A 320 1.43 6.38 -7.23
C ASN A 320 1.49 5.14 -8.14
N GLY A 321 1.88 3.99 -7.59
CA GLY A 321 2.17 2.74 -8.31
C GLY A 321 0.96 1.91 -8.77
N ARG A 322 -0.23 2.50 -8.93
CA ARG A 322 -1.45 1.76 -9.31
C ARG A 322 -1.58 1.60 -10.82
N ASP A 323 -2.43 0.66 -11.24
CA ASP A 323 -2.76 0.45 -12.64
C ASP A 323 -3.24 1.75 -13.31
N GLY A 324 -2.76 1.99 -14.53
CA GLY A 324 -3.00 3.22 -15.29
C GLY A 324 -2.09 4.39 -14.95
N LEU A 325 -1.37 4.35 -13.81
CA LEU A 325 -0.38 5.36 -13.40
C LEU A 325 1.08 4.94 -13.55
N VAL A 326 1.33 3.69 -13.93
CA VAL A 326 2.67 3.13 -14.12
C VAL A 326 2.83 2.57 -15.52
N ASP A 327 4.02 2.71 -16.08
CA ASP A 327 4.44 2.07 -17.32
C ASP A 327 4.89 0.63 -17.06
N VAL A 328 3.96 -0.30 -17.20
CA VAL A 328 4.23 -1.74 -17.02
C VAL A 328 5.23 -2.28 -18.05
N GLY A 329 5.41 -1.60 -19.19
CA GLY A 329 6.41 -1.95 -20.19
C GLY A 329 7.83 -1.47 -19.84
N LYS A 330 7.99 -0.70 -18.76
CA LYS A 330 9.29 -0.23 -18.25
C LYS A 330 9.51 -0.62 -16.78
N PRO A 331 9.46 -1.92 -16.43
CA PRO A 331 9.63 -2.34 -15.05
C PRO A 331 11.02 -2.01 -14.48
N GLY A 332 12.04 -1.84 -15.34
CA GLY A 332 13.40 -1.45 -14.94
C GLY A 332 13.63 0.06 -14.74
N LEU A 333 12.63 0.91 -14.99
CA LEU A 333 12.75 2.35 -14.80
C LEU A 333 12.70 2.72 -13.31
N LEU A 334 13.70 3.45 -12.84
CA LEU A 334 13.85 3.91 -11.46
C LEU A 334 13.91 5.44 -11.39
N TYR A 335 13.63 5.96 -10.21
CA TYR A 335 13.56 7.39 -9.93
C TYR A 335 14.21 7.72 -8.60
N ARG A 336 14.61 8.98 -8.44
CA ARG A 336 14.79 9.59 -7.12
C ARG A 336 13.46 10.13 -6.62
N THR A 337 13.26 10.14 -5.30
CA THR A 337 12.10 10.71 -4.60
C THR A 337 12.55 11.36 -3.31
N ASP A 338 12.08 12.57 -3.04
CA ASP A 338 12.29 13.26 -1.76
C ASP A 338 11.24 12.84 -0.72
N PHE A 339 10.13 12.23 -1.15
CA PHE A 339 9.20 11.59 -0.25
C PHE A 339 9.76 10.25 0.21
N PHE A 340 9.90 10.04 1.52
CA PHE A 340 10.28 8.75 2.10
C PHE A 340 9.09 7.77 2.07
N PRO A 341 9.13 6.71 1.23
CA PRO A 341 7.96 5.85 1.03
C PRO A 341 7.87 4.74 2.09
N GLY A 342 9.00 4.25 2.59
CA GLY A 342 9.04 3.05 3.44
C GLY A 342 8.68 1.78 2.65
N LEU A 343 7.78 0.96 3.21
CA LEU A 343 7.09 -0.18 2.56
C LEU A 343 8.00 -1.12 1.75
N GLY A 344 9.02 -1.69 2.42
CA GLY A 344 10.10 -2.43 1.77
C GLY A 344 11.24 -1.49 1.44
N TRP A 345 12.15 -1.24 2.38
CA TRP A 345 13.17 -0.20 2.19
C TRP A 345 14.51 -0.55 2.84
N MET A 346 15.58 -0.12 2.20
CA MET A 346 16.96 -0.34 2.62
C MET A 346 17.57 0.91 3.23
N LEU A 347 18.30 0.73 4.33
CA LEU A 347 19.13 1.76 4.94
C LEU A 347 20.52 1.22 5.34
N LEU A 348 21.45 2.14 5.55
CA LEU A 348 22.81 1.87 6.01
C LEU A 348 22.95 2.11 7.52
N SER A 349 23.92 1.43 8.13
CA SER A 349 24.26 1.56 9.55
C SER A 349 24.59 3.01 9.96
N GLY A 350 25.26 3.76 9.09
CA GLY A 350 25.56 5.18 9.30
C GLY A 350 24.30 6.05 9.46
N LEU A 351 23.23 5.76 8.70
CA LEU A 351 21.96 6.48 8.88
C LEU A 351 21.31 6.11 10.21
N TRP A 352 21.34 4.83 10.60
CA TRP A 352 20.81 4.43 11.91
C TRP A 352 21.55 5.11 13.06
N ALA A 353 22.88 5.24 12.99
CA ALA A 353 23.66 5.96 13.98
C ALA A 353 23.26 7.46 14.10
N GLU A 354 22.78 8.08 13.01
CA GLU A 354 22.21 9.43 13.03
C GLU A 354 20.81 9.48 13.65
N LEU A 355 19.94 8.51 13.33
CA LEU A 355 18.53 8.53 13.71
C LEU A 355 18.28 8.01 15.13
N GLU A 356 18.99 6.96 15.57
CA GLU A 356 18.79 6.28 16.85
C GLU A 356 18.79 7.25 18.07
N PRO A 357 19.74 8.19 18.21
CA PRO A 357 19.81 9.05 19.39
C PRO A 357 18.62 10.01 19.52
N LYS A 358 17.95 10.31 18.40
CA LYS A 358 16.81 11.22 18.30
C LYS A 358 15.52 10.50 17.91
N TRP A 359 15.48 9.18 18.01
CA TRP A 359 14.35 8.37 17.56
C TRP A 359 13.06 8.78 18.27
N PRO A 360 11.95 8.97 17.54
CA PRO A 360 10.73 9.53 18.09
C PRO A 360 9.98 8.49 18.95
N ALA A 361 9.10 8.97 19.81
CA ALA A 361 8.27 8.11 20.64
C ALA A 361 7.13 7.41 19.86
N ALA A 362 6.70 7.97 18.73
CA ALA A 362 5.63 7.47 17.85
C ALA A 362 5.78 8.06 16.44
N PHE A 363 4.96 7.59 15.49
CA PHE A 363 4.87 8.13 14.12
C PHE A 363 6.23 8.25 13.41
N TRP A 364 7.02 7.17 13.50
CA TRP A 364 8.42 7.17 13.09
C TRP A 364 8.63 7.52 11.61
N ASP A 365 7.70 7.11 10.74
CA ASP A 365 7.80 7.31 9.30
C ASP A 365 7.50 8.76 8.91
N ASP A 366 6.46 9.37 9.50
CA ASP A 366 6.18 10.80 9.34
C ASP A 366 7.29 11.67 9.95
N TRP A 367 7.85 11.27 11.10
CA TRP A 367 9.03 11.91 11.68
C TRP A 367 10.24 11.83 10.75
N MET A 368 10.48 10.70 10.08
CA MET A 368 11.54 10.61 9.08
C MET A 368 11.30 11.57 7.91
N ARG A 369 10.05 11.82 7.50
CA ARG A 369 9.73 12.74 6.39
C ARG A 369 10.03 14.20 6.71
N GLN A 370 10.16 14.57 7.99
CA GLN A 370 10.52 15.93 8.41
C GLN A 370 11.92 16.33 7.90
N PRO A 371 12.12 17.62 7.58
CA PRO A 371 13.36 18.12 7.00
C PRO A 371 14.58 17.93 7.92
N ASP A 372 14.40 17.99 9.25
CA ASP A 372 15.49 17.81 10.24
C ASP A 372 16.13 16.40 10.20
N GLN A 373 15.35 15.42 9.76
CA GLN A 373 15.76 14.03 9.56
C GLN A 373 16.18 13.81 8.11
N ARG A 374 15.33 14.20 7.15
CA ARG A 374 15.59 13.97 5.72
C ARG A 374 16.85 14.69 5.23
N ARG A 375 17.11 15.92 5.70
CA ARG A 375 18.30 16.74 5.35
C ARG A 375 18.57 16.80 3.84
N ASP A 376 17.50 17.04 3.08
CA ASP A 376 17.52 17.12 1.61
C ASP A 376 18.11 15.89 0.89
N ARG A 377 18.10 14.73 1.56
CA ARG A 377 18.43 13.44 0.95
C ARG A 377 17.18 12.84 0.31
N SER A 378 17.40 12.03 -0.72
CA SER A 378 16.35 11.36 -1.48
C SER A 378 16.44 9.85 -1.32
N CYS A 379 15.38 9.14 -1.66
CA CYS A 379 15.41 7.71 -1.86
C CYS A 379 15.38 7.35 -3.35
N VAL A 380 15.84 6.15 -3.69
CA VAL A 380 15.49 5.51 -4.98
C VAL A 380 14.14 4.82 -4.84
N ARG A 381 13.27 4.94 -5.85
CA ARG A 381 12.00 4.21 -5.97
C ARG A 381 11.78 3.69 -7.40
N PRO A 382 11.00 2.62 -7.61
CA PRO A 382 10.76 2.08 -8.94
C PRO A 382 9.56 2.72 -9.66
N GLU A 383 9.43 2.49 -10.97
CA GLU A 383 8.18 2.72 -11.72
C GLU A 383 7.08 1.76 -11.26
N VAL A 384 7.36 0.46 -11.23
CA VAL A 384 6.45 -0.59 -10.76
C VAL A 384 6.95 -1.12 -9.42
N SER A 385 6.09 -1.15 -8.39
CA SER A 385 6.48 -1.51 -7.03
C SER A 385 7.01 -2.95 -6.93
N ARG A 386 8.02 -3.16 -6.09
CA ARG A 386 8.60 -4.47 -5.73
C ARG A 386 7.98 -5.05 -4.46
N THR A 387 7.04 -4.33 -3.86
CA THR A 387 6.22 -4.73 -2.72
C THR A 387 4.77 -4.32 -2.94
N ILE A 388 3.84 -5.12 -2.39
CA ILE A 388 2.44 -4.75 -2.19
C ILE A 388 2.06 -5.06 -0.74
N THR A 389 1.10 -4.34 -0.19
CA THR A 389 0.52 -4.69 1.11
C THR A 389 -0.77 -5.48 0.97
N PHE A 390 -0.94 -6.48 1.82
CA PHE A 390 -2.21 -7.20 2.01
C PHE A 390 -2.84 -6.92 3.39
N GLY A 391 -2.26 -5.98 4.15
CA GLY A 391 -2.61 -5.67 5.53
C GLY A 391 -3.82 -4.77 5.70
N ARG A 392 -5.02 -5.22 5.30
CA ARG A 392 -6.25 -4.42 5.47
C ARG A 392 -6.54 -4.06 6.93
N LYS A 393 -6.26 -4.99 7.86
CA LYS A 393 -6.39 -4.79 9.30
C LYS A 393 -5.00 -4.55 9.89
N GLY A 394 -4.84 -3.43 10.59
CA GLY A 394 -3.62 -3.02 11.26
C GLY A 394 -3.87 -1.84 12.21
N VAL A 395 -2.81 -1.24 12.74
CA VAL A 395 -2.88 -0.15 13.73
C VAL A 395 -3.66 1.08 13.22
N SER A 396 -3.62 1.34 11.91
CA SER A 396 -4.33 2.46 11.27
C SER A 396 -5.79 2.18 10.92
N LEU A 397 -6.34 1.02 11.33
CA LEU A 397 -7.72 0.60 11.04
C LEU A 397 -8.08 0.61 9.54
N GLY A 398 -7.09 0.50 8.66
CA GLY A 398 -7.28 0.42 7.20
C GLY A 398 -7.59 1.76 6.51
N GLN A 399 -7.41 2.90 7.19
CA GLN A 399 -7.80 4.24 6.72
C GLN A 399 -7.32 4.56 5.29
N PHE A 400 -6.10 4.15 4.93
CA PHE A 400 -5.54 4.36 3.58
C PHE A 400 -5.51 3.10 2.70
N PHE A 401 -5.77 1.93 3.29
CA PHE A 401 -5.65 0.66 2.58
C PHE A 401 -6.68 0.54 1.45
N ASP A 402 -7.96 0.76 1.79
CA ASP A 402 -9.07 0.58 0.84
C ASP A 402 -9.12 1.69 -0.23
N GLN A 403 -8.53 2.85 0.03
CA GLN A 403 -8.51 3.99 -0.89
C GLN A 403 -7.30 3.99 -1.83
N TYR A 404 -6.11 3.65 -1.32
CA TYR A 404 -4.85 3.81 -2.06
C TYR A 404 -4.02 2.52 -2.10
N LEU A 405 -3.65 1.98 -0.94
CA LEU A 405 -2.57 0.99 -0.87
C LEU A 405 -2.90 -0.34 -1.57
N ARG A 406 -4.16 -0.79 -1.54
CA ARG A 406 -4.58 -2.05 -2.16
C ARG A 406 -4.48 -2.07 -3.69
N TYR A 407 -4.39 -0.89 -4.31
CA TYR A 407 -4.39 -0.73 -5.76
C TYR A 407 -2.99 -0.68 -6.36
N ILE A 408 -1.95 -0.66 -5.51
CA ILE A 408 -0.57 -0.66 -5.98
C ILE A 408 -0.26 -1.98 -6.68
N ARG A 409 0.36 -1.86 -7.85
CA ARG A 409 0.70 -3.00 -8.69
C ARG A 409 2.02 -3.61 -8.23
N LEU A 410 2.00 -4.93 -7.96
CA LEU A 410 3.22 -5.70 -7.75
C LEU A 410 3.86 -6.00 -9.11
N ASN A 411 5.17 -5.77 -9.22
CA ASN A 411 5.95 -6.24 -10.35
C ASN A 411 5.99 -7.77 -10.39
N THR A 412 5.74 -8.35 -11.56
CA THR A 412 5.83 -9.80 -11.80
C THR A 412 6.93 -10.18 -12.79
N GLU A 413 7.57 -9.20 -13.45
CA GLU A 413 8.61 -9.43 -14.44
C GLU A 413 10.00 -9.30 -13.80
N PHE A 414 10.86 -10.31 -13.97
CA PHE A 414 12.20 -10.25 -13.40
C PHE A 414 13.10 -9.27 -14.18
N VAL A 415 13.57 -8.21 -13.52
CA VAL A 415 14.51 -7.26 -14.12
C VAL A 415 15.92 -7.52 -13.58
N PRO A 416 16.92 -7.82 -14.43
CA PRO A 416 18.29 -8.05 -14.00
C PRO A 416 19.03 -6.72 -13.72
N PHE A 417 18.64 -6.01 -12.67
CA PHE A 417 19.15 -4.67 -12.34
C PHE A 417 20.67 -4.60 -12.23
N GLY A 418 21.34 -5.65 -11.77
CA GLY A 418 22.81 -5.72 -11.68
C GLY A 418 23.51 -5.75 -13.04
N ARG A 419 22.77 -5.89 -14.15
CA ARG A 419 23.26 -5.79 -15.52
C ARG A 419 22.89 -4.47 -16.20
N LEU A 420 22.14 -3.60 -15.53
CA LEU A 420 21.72 -2.31 -16.09
C LEU A 420 22.71 -1.21 -15.69
N ASP A 421 22.86 -0.20 -16.55
CA ASP A 421 23.51 1.05 -16.15
C ASP A 421 22.53 1.87 -15.29
N LEU A 422 22.80 1.91 -13.99
CA LEU A 422 22.04 2.65 -13.01
C LEU A 422 22.68 4.00 -12.65
N SER A 423 23.75 4.40 -13.33
CA SER A 423 24.50 5.63 -13.06
C SER A 423 23.66 6.90 -13.28
N TYR A 424 22.56 6.81 -14.04
CA TYR A 424 21.62 7.92 -14.22
C TYR A 424 20.90 8.32 -12.92
N LEU A 425 20.97 7.51 -11.87
CA LEU A 425 20.40 7.81 -10.55
C LEU A 425 21.29 8.71 -9.68
N VAL A 426 22.56 8.89 -10.04
CA VAL A 426 23.46 9.82 -9.37
C VAL A 426 22.88 11.23 -9.48
N ARG A 427 22.80 11.95 -8.35
CA ARG A 427 22.00 13.17 -8.22
C ARG A 427 22.26 14.19 -9.33
N GLU A 428 23.52 14.45 -9.67
CA GLU A 428 23.90 15.45 -10.66
C GLU A 428 23.36 15.08 -12.05
N ARG A 429 23.58 13.83 -12.49
CA ARG A 429 23.03 13.29 -13.75
C ARG A 429 21.50 13.24 -13.75
N TYR A 430 20.91 12.88 -12.60
CA TYR A 430 19.47 12.79 -12.45
C TYR A 430 18.82 14.18 -12.52
N ASN A 431 19.44 15.20 -11.92
CA ASN A 431 18.98 16.58 -11.99
C ASN A 431 19.05 17.13 -13.42
N GLU A 432 20.17 16.96 -14.12
CA GLU A 432 20.29 17.37 -15.53
C GLU A 432 19.23 16.72 -16.41
N ARG A 433 18.99 15.41 -16.20
CA ARG A 433 17.96 14.66 -16.90
C ARG A 433 16.57 15.19 -16.59
N LEU A 434 16.26 15.42 -15.31
CA LEU A 434 14.97 15.94 -14.86
C LEU A 434 14.70 17.32 -15.48
N GLU A 435 15.66 18.24 -15.44
CA GLU A 435 15.50 19.57 -16.04
C GLU A 435 15.18 19.46 -17.53
N ARG A 436 15.95 18.65 -18.27
CA ARG A 436 15.74 18.43 -19.71
C ARG A 436 14.40 17.76 -20.03
N GLU A 437 14.04 16.69 -19.31
CA GLU A 437 12.85 15.88 -19.63
C GLU A 437 11.55 16.53 -19.12
N VAL A 438 11.57 17.11 -17.92
CA VAL A 438 10.37 17.69 -17.30
C VAL A 438 10.12 19.07 -17.87
N TYR A 439 11.09 19.97 -17.80
CA TYR A 439 10.89 21.36 -18.21
C TYR A 439 11.03 21.57 -19.73
N GLY A 440 11.62 20.60 -20.45
CA GLY A 440 11.54 20.52 -21.91
C GLY A 440 10.22 19.92 -22.44
N ALA A 441 9.41 19.26 -21.60
CA ALA A 441 8.13 18.72 -22.03
C ALA A 441 7.09 19.85 -22.29
N PRO A 442 6.22 19.70 -23.30
CA PRO A 442 5.13 20.64 -23.55
C PRO A 442 4.26 20.86 -22.31
N LEU A 443 4.06 22.12 -21.95
CA LEU A 443 3.14 22.53 -20.90
C LEU A 443 1.70 22.44 -21.43
N VAL A 444 0.86 21.68 -20.75
CA VAL A 444 -0.54 21.43 -21.12
C VAL A 444 -1.47 21.67 -19.95
N ARG A 445 -2.75 21.87 -20.25
CA ARG A 445 -3.79 21.92 -19.22
C ARG A 445 -4.25 20.51 -18.83
N VAL A 446 -4.73 20.35 -17.61
CA VAL A 446 -5.25 19.05 -17.14
C VAL A 446 -6.43 18.55 -17.99
N GLU A 447 -7.27 19.47 -18.46
CA GLU A 447 -8.41 19.15 -19.31
C GLU A 447 -7.97 18.52 -20.65
N GLU A 448 -6.85 18.97 -21.21
CA GLU A 448 -6.30 18.49 -22.49
C GLU A 448 -5.77 17.04 -22.37
N LEU A 449 -5.30 16.64 -21.18
CA LEU A 449 -4.90 15.26 -20.91
C LEU A 449 -6.10 14.32 -20.82
N GLN A 450 -7.26 14.83 -20.40
CA GLN A 450 -8.49 14.06 -20.23
C GLN A 450 -9.34 13.99 -21.50
N GLN A 451 -9.10 14.84 -22.49
CA GLN A 451 -9.83 14.84 -23.76
C GLN A 451 -9.07 14.06 -24.83
N SER A 452 -9.75 13.08 -25.45
CA SER A 452 -9.17 12.30 -26.54
C SER A 452 -9.04 13.15 -27.81
N GLY A 453 -7.87 13.11 -28.46
CA GLY A 453 -7.63 13.79 -29.75
C GLY A 453 -7.16 15.24 -29.69
N VAL A 454 -7.10 15.86 -28.50
CA VAL A 454 -6.62 17.24 -28.33
C VAL A 454 -5.09 17.33 -28.38
N LEU A 455 -4.42 16.49 -27.60
CA LEU A 455 -2.95 16.44 -27.58
C LEU A 455 -2.42 15.51 -28.67
N ARG A 456 -1.45 16.00 -29.44
CA ARG A 456 -0.70 15.21 -30.44
C ARG A 456 0.56 14.63 -29.81
N GLY A 457 0.91 13.40 -30.22
CA GLY A 457 2.12 12.70 -29.76
C GLY A 457 1.92 11.88 -28.49
N GLU A 458 2.93 11.06 -28.19
CA GLU A 458 2.90 10.09 -27.07
C GLU A 458 3.31 10.71 -25.72
N GLY A 459 3.70 11.99 -25.72
CA GLY A 459 4.28 12.69 -24.58
C GLY A 459 5.83 12.61 -24.57
N PRO A 460 6.47 12.96 -23.45
CA PRO A 460 5.88 13.35 -22.16
C PRO A 460 5.17 14.72 -22.21
N PHE A 461 4.27 14.95 -21.25
CA PHE A 461 3.61 16.24 -21.03
C PHE A 461 3.86 16.74 -19.60
N ARG A 462 3.85 18.07 -19.42
CA ARG A 462 3.95 18.71 -18.12
C ARG A 462 2.67 19.46 -17.77
N VAL A 463 2.18 19.27 -16.55
CA VAL A 463 1.12 20.06 -15.94
C VAL A 463 1.74 20.85 -14.80
N GLN A 464 1.54 22.16 -14.79
CA GLN A 464 2.15 23.04 -13.79
C GLN A 464 1.17 23.37 -12.66
N TYR A 465 1.64 23.25 -11.43
CA TYR A 465 0.98 23.81 -10.24
C TYR A 465 1.82 24.98 -9.69
N SER A 466 1.22 25.89 -8.94
CA SER A 466 1.91 27.08 -8.39
C SER A 466 1.64 27.31 -6.90
N SER A 467 0.74 26.55 -6.31
CA SER A 467 0.33 26.64 -4.90
C SER A 467 -0.09 25.28 -4.37
N ARG A 468 -0.14 25.13 -3.03
CA ARG A 468 -0.67 23.94 -2.36
C ARG A 468 -2.03 23.53 -2.89
N ASP A 469 -2.94 24.50 -3.01
CA ASP A 469 -4.32 24.21 -3.38
C ASP A 469 -4.42 23.80 -4.87
N SER A 470 -3.65 24.46 -5.75
CA SER A 470 -3.57 24.06 -7.16
C SER A 470 -2.97 22.66 -7.32
N PHE A 471 -1.94 22.32 -6.52
CA PHE A 471 -1.38 20.97 -6.49
C PHE A 471 -2.46 19.95 -6.09
N LYS A 472 -3.18 20.17 -4.98
CA LYS A 472 -4.20 19.25 -4.50
C LYS A 472 -5.35 19.06 -5.51
N VAL A 473 -5.78 20.13 -6.18
CA VAL A 473 -6.82 20.04 -7.22
C VAL A 473 -6.33 19.24 -8.43
N LEU A 474 -5.15 19.56 -8.94
CA LEU A 474 -4.59 18.88 -10.11
C LEU A 474 -4.27 17.42 -9.81
N ALA A 475 -3.71 17.13 -8.63
CA ALA A 475 -3.42 15.78 -8.16
C ALA A 475 -4.68 14.90 -8.15
N ARG A 476 -5.77 15.40 -7.54
CA ARG A 476 -7.07 14.70 -7.53
C ARG A 476 -7.63 14.47 -8.93
N ASN A 477 -7.58 15.47 -9.80
CA ASN A 477 -8.08 15.38 -11.18
C ASN A 477 -7.29 14.38 -12.04
N LEU A 478 -5.99 14.25 -11.77
CA LEU A 478 -5.10 13.32 -12.45
C LEU A 478 -5.08 11.93 -11.80
N GLY A 479 -5.75 11.79 -10.65
CA GLY A 479 -5.75 10.57 -9.87
C GLY A 479 -4.34 10.24 -9.37
N VAL A 480 -3.57 11.19 -8.87
CA VAL A 480 -2.38 10.92 -8.05
C VAL A 480 -2.69 11.27 -6.59
N MET A 481 -1.90 10.75 -5.65
CA MET A 481 -2.06 11.09 -4.24
C MET A 481 -1.81 12.59 -4.01
N ASP A 482 -2.71 13.24 -3.27
CA ASP A 482 -2.76 14.69 -3.06
C ASP A 482 -2.33 15.11 -1.64
N ASP A 483 -2.02 14.16 -0.76
CA ASP A 483 -1.46 14.45 0.55
C ASP A 483 0.03 14.84 0.47
N LEU A 484 0.43 15.75 1.35
CA LEU A 484 1.80 16.20 1.49
C LEU A 484 2.29 15.90 2.91
N LYS A 485 3.58 15.62 3.05
CA LYS A 485 4.25 15.46 4.34
C LYS A 485 5.42 16.43 4.40
N SER A 486 5.36 17.37 5.34
CA SER A 486 6.32 18.48 5.43
C SER A 486 6.53 19.20 4.09
N GLY A 487 5.43 19.43 3.35
CA GLY A 487 5.42 20.05 2.03
C GLY A 487 5.82 19.16 0.86
N VAL A 488 6.25 17.93 1.11
CA VAL A 488 6.70 17.00 0.07
C VAL A 488 5.51 16.18 -0.46
N PRO A 489 5.21 16.21 -1.77
CA PRO A 489 4.18 15.37 -2.36
C PRO A 489 4.68 13.93 -2.53
N ARG A 490 3.74 12.98 -2.48
CA ARG A 490 3.97 11.54 -2.68
C ARG A 490 4.72 11.24 -3.98
N ALA A 491 5.77 10.42 -3.90
CA ALA A 491 6.70 10.11 -5.00
C ALA A 491 7.34 11.34 -5.68
N GLY A 492 7.29 12.51 -5.05
CA GLY A 492 7.82 13.76 -5.59
C GLY A 492 9.32 13.86 -5.50
N TYR A 493 9.96 14.48 -6.49
CA TYR A 493 11.36 14.87 -6.47
C TYR A 493 11.49 16.29 -6.98
N ARG A 494 12.05 17.20 -6.17
CA ARG A 494 12.04 18.64 -6.44
C ARG A 494 10.64 19.19 -6.78
N GLY A 495 9.64 18.69 -6.06
CA GLY A 495 8.21 18.96 -6.30
C GLY A 495 7.58 18.23 -7.50
N VAL A 496 8.35 17.59 -8.38
CA VAL A 496 7.82 16.92 -9.56
C VAL A 496 7.28 15.53 -9.20
N VAL A 497 6.00 15.28 -9.49
CA VAL A 497 5.38 13.96 -9.43
C VAL A 497 5.31 13.38 -10.85
N SER A 498 5.99 12.25 -11.05
CA SER A 498 6.10 11.57 -12.36
C SER A 498 5.26 10.30 -12.41
N PHE A 499 4.35 10.19 -13.37
CA PHE A 499 3.39 9.08 -13.49
C PHE A 499 2.90 8.92 -14.94
N LEU A 500 2.20 7.83 -15.26
CA LEU A 500 1.43 7.71 -16.49
C LEU A 500 0.01 8.24 -16.32
N SER A 501 -0.56 8.79 -17.38
CA SER A 501 -1.99 9.03 -17.47
C SER A 501 -2.45 8.60 -18.85
N ARG A 502 -3.33 7.58 -18.89
CA ARG A 502 -3.86 7.01 -20.13
C ARG A 502 -2.76 6.63 -21.13
N GLY A 503 -1.71 5.97 -20.64
CA GLY A 503 -0.58 5.50 -21.45
C GLY A 503 0.48 6.56 -21.79
N ARG A 504 0.30 7.83 -21.35
CA ARG A 504 1.23 8.93 -21.65
C ARG A 504 1.96 9.38 -20.40
N ARG A 505 3.27 9.68 -20.51
CA ARG A 505 4.05 10.20 -19.38
C ARG A 505 3.60 11.62 -19.04
N VAL A 506 3.27 11.85 -17.78
CA VAL A 506 2.86 13.14 -17.24
C VAL A 506 3.76 13.52 -16.06
N TYR A 507 4.17 14.79 -16.05
CA TYR A 507 4.86 15.43 -14.94
C TYR A 507 3.96 16.49 -14.32
N LEU A 508 3.49 16.27 -13.09
CA LEU A 508 2.87 17.33 -12.29
C LEU A 508 4.00 18.07 -11.56
N ALA A 509 4.32 19.29 -11.98
CA ALA A 509 5.55 19.97 -11.61
C ALA A 509 5.31 21.41 -11.12
N PRO A 510 6.14 21.94 -10.20
CA PRO A 510 6.18 23.36 -9.90
C PRO A 510 6.76 24.15 -11.09
N PRO A 511 6.72 25.49 -11.08
CA PRO A 511 7.37 26.31 -12.10
C PRO A 511 8.90 26.05 -12.14
N PRO A 512 9.57 26.35 -13.27
CA PRO A 512 11.03 26.32 -13.33
C PRO A 512 11.65 27.21 -12.25
N GLY A 513 12.81 26.79 -11.71
CA GLY A 513 13.49 27.52 -10.64
C GLY A 513 13.02 27.17 -9.22
N TRP A 514 12.21 26.12 -9.05
CA TRP A 514 11.88 25.58 -7.73
C TRP A 514 13.15 25.20 -6.94
N SER A 515 13.22 25.61 -5.68
CA SER A 515 14.42 25.47 -4.84
C SER A 515 14.20 24.73 -3.51
N HIS A 516 13.00 24.79 -2.91
CA HIS A 516 12.74 24.20 -1.61
C HIS A 516 11.27 23.82 -1.41
N TYR A 517 11.04 22.88 -0.48
CA TYR A 517 9.70 22.54 -0.01
C TYR A 517 9.24 23.54 1.06
N ASP A 518 7.99 23.96 0.97
CA ASP A 518 7.34 24.77 2.00
C ASP A 518 6.63 23.85 3.00
N THR A 519 7.14 23.79 4.23
CA THR A 519 6.60 22.89 5.26
C THR A 519 5.20 23.26 5.72
N SER A 520 4.71 24.47 5.41
CA SER A 520 3.32 24.87 5.67
C SER A 520 2.31 24.17 4.74
N TRP A 521 2.78 23.50 3.69
CA TRP A 521 1.94 22.70 2.82
C TRP A 521 1.61 21.35 3.48
N SER A 522 0.53 21.34 4.26
CA SER A 522 -0.09 20.15 4.88
C SER A 522 -1.29 19.63 4.09
#